data_AF-A0A953WB98-F1
#
_entry.id   AF-A0A953WB98-F1
#
_cell.length_a   1.000
_cell.length_b   1.000
_cell.length_c   1.000
_cell.angle_alpha   90.00
_cell.angle_beta   90.00
_cell.angle_gamma   90.00
#
_symmetry.space_group_name_H-M   'P 1'
#
loop_
_entity.id
_entity.type
_entity.pdbx_description
1 polymer ?
#
loop_
_entity_poly.entity_id
_entity_poly.type
_entity_poly.pdbx_seq_one_letter_code
_entity_poly.pdbx_strand_id
1 'polypeptide(L)'
;AVFKIGPYEFRPAVKMLVTEDDKKIRLTEKEASILKFLYRAGGKPVTRDVLLDEVWGYNSGVTTHTLETHVYRLRQKIEPDPSSASLLLTEAGGYRLAL
;
A
#
# COMPACT_ATOMS: atom_id res chain seq x y z
N ALA A 1 16.00 -1.59 5.53
CA ALA A 1 15.09 -2.67 5.92
C ALA A 1 14.38 -3.21 4.68
N VAL A 2 14.21 -4.53 4.60
CA VAL A 2 13.42 -5.22 3.58
C VAL A 2 12.24 -5.87 4.29
N PHE A 3 11.05 -5.80 3.71
CA PHE A 3 9.80 -6.34 4.28
C PHE A 3 9.23 -7.41 3.35
N LYS A 4 8.74 -8.53 3.89
CA LYS A 4 8.04 -9.56 3.09
C LYS A 4 6.55 -9.26 3.05
N ILE A 5 5.96 -9.22 1.86
CA ILE A 5 4.53 -8.96 1.64
C ILE A 5 4.04 -9.95 0.60
N GLY A 6 3.38 -11.02 1.03
CA GLY A 6 3.04 -12.14 0.16
C GLY A 6 4.28 -12.62 -0.64
N PRO A 7 4.21 -12.69 -1.98
CA PRO A 7 5.33 -13.14 -2.82
C PRO A 7 6.41 -12.05 -3.06
N TYR A 8 6.29 -10.88 -2.44
CA TYR A 8 7.16 -9.73 -2.72
C TYR A 8 8.16 -9.43 -1.58
N GLU A 9 9.37 -9.07 -1.97
CA GLU A 9 10.29 -8.29 -1.15
C GLU A 9 10.07 -6.80 -1.37
N PHE A 10 9.50 -6.14 -0.37
CA PHE A 10 9.34 -4.71 -0.37
C PHE A 10 10.58 -3.99 0.16
N ARG A 11 11.12 -3.08 -0.66
CA ARG A 11 12.29 -2.24 -0.37
C ARG A 11 11.86 -0.76 -0.39
N PRO A 12 11.35 -0.22 0.74
CA PRO A 12 10.78 1.13 0.76
C PRO A 12 11.76 2.24 0.42
N ALA A 13 13.03 2.11 0.82
CA ALA A 13 14.06 3.12 0.58
C ALA A 13 14.26 3.43 -0.91
N VAL A 14 14.03 2.44 -1.77
CA VAL A 14 14.14 2.54 -3.23
C VAL A 14 12.78 2.41 -3.92
N LYS A 15 11.67 2.45 -3.16
CA LYS A 15 10.28 2.43 -3.66
C LYS A 15 10.03 1.25 -4.62
N MET A 16 10.42 0.05 -4.22
CA MET A 16 10.42 -1.13 -5.11
C MET A 16 9.89 -2.38 -4.43
N LEU A 17 9.15 -3.19 -5.19
CA LEU A 17 8.86 -4.59 -4.88
C LEU A 17 9.68 -5.47 -5.80
N VAL A 18 10.20 -6.58 -5.28
CA VAL A 18 10.91 -7.60 -6.05
C VAL A 18 10.18 -8.92 -5.84
N THR A 19 9.83 -9.60 -6.94
CA THR A 19 9.20 -10.93 -6.89
C THR A 19 10.24 -12.03 -6.67
N GLU A 20 9.79 -13.27 -6.47
CA GLU A 20 10.68 -14.43 -6.34
C GLU A 20 11.50 -14.70 -7.63
N ASP A 21 10.99 -14.30 -8.80
CA ASP A 21 11.67 -14.37 -10.10
C ASP A 21 12.55 -13.13 -10.40
N ASP A 22 12.91 -12.33 -9.38
CA ASP A 22 13.72 -11.09 -9.46
C ASP A 22 13.12 -9.98 -10.35
N LYS A 23 11.82 -10.06 -10.68
CA LYS A 23 11.11 -9.01 -11.40
C LYS A 23 10.87 -7.81 -10.48
N LYS A 24 11.27 -6.64 -10.96
CA LYS A 24 11.22 -5.38 -10.21
C LYS A 24 9.97 -4.58 -10.57
N ILE A 25 9.18 -4.24 -9.56
CA ILE A 25 7.98 -3.42 -9.68
C ILE A 25 8.24 -2.08 -8.98
N ARG A 26 8.19 -0.99 -9.74
CA ARG A 26 8.40 0.37 -9.22
C ARG A 26 7.12 0.93 -8.62
N LEU A 27 7.24 1.46 -7.42
CA LEU A 27 6.20 2.17 -6.72
C LEU A 27 6.43 3.69 -6.81
N THR A 28 5.35 4.44 -6.84
CA THR A 28 5.40 5.89 -6.58
C THR A 28 5.68 6.14 -5.11
N GLU A 29 5.94 7.40 -4.75
CA GLU A 29 6.17 7.78 -3.37
C GLU A 29 4.98 7.50 -2.45
N LYS A 30 3.77 7.85 -2.90
CA LYS A 30 2.54 7.64 -2.14
C LYS A 30 2.22 6.16 -2.01
N GLU A 31 2.37 5.37 -3.08
CA GLU A 31 2.18 3.91 -3.04
C GLU A 31 3.14 3.23 -2.05
N ALA A 32 4.43 3.57 -2.09
CA ALA A 32 5.41 3.01 -1.16
C ALA A 32 5.12 3.43 0.29
N SER A 33 4.65 4.65 0.51
CA SER A 33 4.31 5.15 1.84
C SER A 33 3.08 4.46 2.42
N ILE A 34 2.00 4.31 1.64
CA ILE A 34 0.81 3.53 2.02
C ILE A 34 1.21 2.11 2.41
N LEU A 35 1.95 1.42 1.54
CA LEU A 35 2.31 0.02 1.76
C LEU A 35 3.20 -0.14 3.01
N LYS A 36 4.16 0.77 3.21
CA LYS A 36 5.03 0.77 4.40
C LYS A 36 4.24 0.99 5.68
N PHE A 37 3.27 1.90 5.67
CA PHE A 37 2.48 2.20 6.85
C PHE A 37 1.57 1.02 7.21
N LEU A 38 0.87 0.45 6.23
CA LEU A 38 0.01 -0.73 6.43
C LEU A 38 0.81 -1.96 6.87
N TYR A 39 2.02 -2.16 6.36
CA TYR A 39 2.92 -3.22 6.83
C TYR A 39 3.26 -3.04 8.32
N ARG A 40 3.60 -1.81 8.74
CA ARG A 40 3.89 -1.49 10.15
C ARG A 40 2.69 -1.64 11.07
N ALA A 41 1.47 -1.50 10.55
CA ALA A 41 0.25 -1.77 11.29
C ALA A 41 0.06 -3.26 11.64
N GLY A 42 0.87 -4.16 11.07
CA GLY A 42 0.91 -5.57 11.48
C GLY A 42 -0.40 -6.31 11.20
N GLY A 43 -1.03 -6.01 10.06
CA GLY A 43 -2.29 -6.63 9.65
C GLY A 43 -3.55 -6.05 10.30
N LYS A 44 -3.41 -5.04 11.17
CA LYS A 44 -4.57 -4.32 11.72
C LYS A 44 -5.15 -3.34 10.69
N PRO A 45 -6.47 -3.14 10.66
CA PRO A 45 -7.09 -2.12 9.82
C PRO A 45 -6.67 -0.71 10.23
N VAL A 46 -6.37 0.11 9.23
CA VAL A 46 -6.05 1.53 9.36
C VAL A 46 -7.10 2.34 8.61
N THR A 47 -7.68 3.34 9.27
CA THR A 47 -8.73 4.19 8.68
C THR A 47 -8.19 5.07 7.55
N ARG A 48 -9.08 5.51 6.65
CA ARG A 48 -8.70 6.43 5.57
C ARG A 48 -8.11 7.74 6.09
N ASP A 49 -8.67 8.31 7.16
CA ASP A 49 -8.19 9.57 7.73
C ASP A 49 -6.75 9.46 8.23
N VAL A 50 -6.42 8.36 8.92
CA VAL A 50 -5.05 8.10 9.39
C VAL A 50 -4.09 7.90 8.22
N LEU A 51 -4.51 7.19 7.17
CA LEU A 51 -3.68 7.02 5.97
C LEU A 51 -3.47 8.33 5.22
N LEU A 52 -4.51 9.16 5.11
CA LEU A 52 -4.43 10.48 4.48
C LEU A 52 -3.47 11.38 5.27
N ASP A 53 -3.63 11.46 6.58
CA ASP A 53 -2.78 12.27 7.45
C ASP A 53 -1.31 11.82 7.41
N GLU A 54 -1.02 10.53 7.55
CA GLU A 54 0.35 10.04 7.51
C GLU A 54 1.00 10.23 6.14
N VAL A 55 0.27 9.92 5.06
CA VAL A 55 0.87 9.86 3.71
C VAL A 55 0.89 11.23 3.03
N TRP A 56 -0.08 12.12 3.31
CA TRP A 56 -0.16 13.47 2.73
C TRP A 56 0.12 14.62 3.71
N GLY A 57 0.06 14.38 5.02
CA GLY A 57 0.24 15.39 6.05
C GLY A 57 -1.00 16.28 6.26
N TYR A 58 -0.96 17.09 7.32
CA TYR A 58 -1.97 18.08 7.75
C TYR A 58 -2.38 19.17 6.72
N ASN A 59 -1.91 19.08 5.46
CA ASN A 59 -2.19 20.03 4.39
C ASN A 59 -3.24 19.50 3.40
N SER A 60 -4.20 18.70 3.85
CA SER A 60 -5.15 18.03 2.98
C SER A 60 -6.37 18.89 2.64
N GLY A 61 -6.15 19.96 1.88
CA GLY A 61 -7.12 20.36 0.82
C GLY A 61 -7.18 19.33 -0.31
N VAL A 62 -6.33 18.29 -0.24
CA VAL A 62 -6.34 17.11 -1.07
C VAL A 62 -7.58 16.29 -0.73
N THR A 63 -8.53 16.26 -1.67
CA THR A 63 -9.77 15.50 -1.53
C THR A 63 -9.50 14.00 -1.31
N THR A 64 -10.39 13.37 -0.54
CA THR A 64 -10.42 11.93 -0.25
C THR A 64 -10.17 11.06 -1.49
N HIS A 65 -10.66 11.49 -2.66
CA HIS A 65 -10.47 10.84 -3.97
C HIS A 65 -9.02 10.52 -4.39
N THR A 66 -8.01 11.02 -3.67
CA THR A 66 -6.61 10.63 -3.90
C THR A 66 -6.25 9.27 -3.31
N LEU A 67 -6.72 8.92 -2.11
CA LEU A 67 -6.32 7.67 -1.46
C LEU A 67 -6.84 6.45 -2.22
N GLU A 68 -8.12 6.42 -2.60
CA GLU A 68 -8.68 5.28 -3.35
C GLU A 68 -7.99 5.10 -4.69
N THR A 69 -7.64 6.20 -5.38
CA THR A 69 -6.93 6.15 -6.66
C THR A 69 -5.53 5.53 -6.50
N HIS A 70 -4.80 5.90 -5.45
CA HIS A 70 -3.49 5.31 -5.17
C HIS A 70 -3.59 3.85 -4.74
N VAL A 71 -4.58 3.49 -3.93
CA VAL A 71 -4.84 2.09 -3.56
C VAL A 71 -5.21 1.25 -4.78
N TYR A 72 -6.05 1.77 -5.67
CA TYR A 72 -6.41 1.11 -6.92
C TYR A 72 -5.16 0.84 -7.78
N ARG A 73 -4.34 1.87 -8.04
CA ARG A 73 -3.09 1.71 -8.81
C ARG A 73 -2.10 0.76 -8.13
N LEU A 74 -2.04 0.77 -6.80
CA LEU A 74 -1.21 -0.16 -6.05
C LEU A 74 -1.70 -1.60 -6.23
N ARG A 75 -3.00 -1.87 -6.13
CA ARG A 75 -3.58 -3.21 -6.38
C ARG A 75 -3.29 -3.71 -7.79
N GLN A 76 -3.39 -2.85 -8.80
CA GLN A 76 -3.02 -3.19 -10.19
C GLN A 76 -1.57 -3.67 -10.33
N LYS A 77 -0.68 -3.33 -9.39
CA LYS A 77 0.72 -3.72 -9.40
C LYS A 77 1.04 -4.95 -8.55
N ILE A 78 0.29 -5.18 -7.46
CA ILE A 78 0.65 -6.16 -6.44
C ILE A 78 -0.33 -7.33 -6.32
N GLU A 79 -1.56 -7.18 -6.80
CA GLU A 79 -2.54 -8.26 -6.74
C GLU A 79 -2.43 -9.12 -7.99
N PRO A 80 -2.49 -10.45 -7.86
CA PRO A 80 -2.65 -11.35 -9.01
C PRO A 80 -3.94 -11.04 -9.79
N ASP A 81 -5.03 -10.77 -9.06
CA ASP A 81 -6.29 -10.24 -9.59
C ASP A 81 -6.70 -8.99 -8.80
N PRO A 82 -6.60 -7.79 -9.41
CA PRO A 82 -6.99 -6.54 -8.74
C PRO A 82 -8.47 -6.44 -8.36
N SER A 83 -9.35 -7.21 -9.01
CA SER A 83 -10.79 -7.25 -8.70
C SER A 83 -11.09 -8.13 -7.48
N SER A 84 -10.19 -9.06 -7.18
CA SER A 84 -10.26 -9.99 -6.04
C SER A 84 -9.01 -9.85 -5.18
N ALA A 85 -8.87 -8.66 -4.57
CA ALA A 85 -7.68 -8.32 -3.79
C ALA A 85 -7.50 -9.28 -2.59
N SER A 86 -6.27 -9.76 -2.42
CA SER A 86 -5.87 -10.72 -1.39
C SER A 86 -4.80 -10.17 -0.44
N LEU A 87 -3.95 -9.24 -0.90
CA LEU A 87 -2.89 -8.63 -0.10
C LEU A 87 -3.36 -7.33 0.54
N LEU A 88 -3.93 -6.40 -0.22
CA LEU A 88 -4.38 -5.09 0.24
C LEU A 88 -5.90 -5.07 0.34
N LEU A 89 -6.43 -5.33 1.53
CA LEU A 89 -7.86 -5.53 1.78
C LEU A 89 -8.54 -4.24 2.22
N THR A 90 -9.82 -4.08 1.85
CA THR A 90 -10.68 -3.00 2.33
C THR A 90 -11.44 -3.48 3.56
N GLU A 91 -11.27 -2.83 4.71
CA GLU A 91 -12.00 -3.17 5.95
C GLU A 91 -12.38 -1.92 6.74
N ALA A 92 -13.55 -1.95 7.39
CA ALA A 92 -13.97 -0.99 8.43
C ALA A 92 -13.70 0.50 8.10
N GLY A 93 -13.99 0.93 6.86
CA GLY A 93 -13.79 2.32 6.46
C GLY A 93 -12.32 2.70 6.15
N GLY A 94 -11.46 1.71 5.93
CA GLY A 94 -10.04 1.87 5.67
C GLY A 94 -9.44 0.67 4.93
N TYR A 95 -8.16 0.42 5.18
CA TYR A 95 -7.40 -0.63 4.52
C TYR A 95 -6.51 -1.39 5.50
N ARG A 96 -6.22 -2.64 5.17
CA ARG A 96 -5.20 -3.44 5.86
C ARG A 96 -4.37 -4.25 4.89
N LEU A 97 -3.19 -4.66 5.33
CA LEU A 97 -2.38 -5.64 4.63
C LEU A 97 -2.65 -7.02 5.21
N ALA A 98 -2.91 -8.02 4.37
CA ALA A 98 -2.86 -9.42 4.77
C ALA A 98 -1.38 -9.83 4.88
N LEU A 99 -0.96 -10.19 6.10
CA LEU A 99 0.40 -10.64 6.43
C LEU A 99 0.40 -12.14 6.70
#